data_AF-C2KIQ2-F1
#
_entry.id   AF-C2KIQ2-F1
#
_cell.length_a   1.000
_cell.length_b   1.000
_cell.length_c   1.000
_cell.angle_alpha   90.00
_cell.angle_beta   90.00
_cell.angle_gamma   90.00
#
_symmetry.space_group_name_H-M   'P 1'
#
loop_
_entity.id
_entity.type
_entity.pdbx_description
1 polymer ?
#
loop_
_entity_poly.entity_id
_entity_poly.type
_entity_poly.pdbx_seq_one_letter_code
_entity_poly.pdbx_strand_id
1 'polypeptide(L)'
;MSSILDDQLRLMALKQYGLIESIKTPDISEADLTLILKNTENETIEQLATEQLQHLNSQAIQNNLNLYHKFYDLKGMAAYRARTKSIYELKNRYEKSNPDEKVKILDILYNAN
;
A
#
# COMPACT_ATOMS: atom_id res chain seq x y z
N MET A 1 3.71 12.56 11.37
CA MET A 1 3.77 11.56 12.45
C MET A 1 2.44 11.61 13.17
N SER A 2 1.78 10.46 13.31
CA SER A 2 0.65 10.35 14.23
C SER A 2 1.14 10.52 15.66
N SER A 3 0.32 11.11 16.53
CA SER A 3 0.63 11.17 17.95
C SER A 3 0.22 9.86 18.62
N ILE A 4 0.86 9.47 19.72
CA ILE A 4 0.46 8.28 20.49
C ILE A 4 -1.02 8.34 20.86
N LEU A 5 -1.53 9.54 21.18
CA LEU A 5 -2.93 9.76 21.50
C LEU A 5 -3.85 9.54 20.28
N ASP A 6 -3.43 9.96 19.09
CA ASP A 6 -4.20 9.75 17.85
C ASP A 6 -4.27 8.25 17.50
N ASP A 7 -3.14 7.53 17.60
CA ASP A 7 -3.11 6.08 17.38
C ASP A 7 -4.00 5.33 18.39
N GLN A 8 -4.00 5.74 19.66
CA GLN A 8 -4.88 5.15 20.68
C GLN A 8 -6.36 5.42 20.37
N LEU A 9 -6.71 6.65 20.00
CA LEU A 9 -8.09 7.03 19.65
C LEU A 9 -8.58 6.26 18.42
N ARG A 10 -7.75 6.17 17.37
CA ARG A 10 -8.04 5.36 16.18
C ARG A 10 -8.27 3.90 16.53
N LEU A 11 -7.39 3.30 17.33
CA LEU A 11 -7.53 1.89 17.72
C LEU A 11 -8.82 1.65 18.52
N MET A 12 -9.18 2.57 19.42
CA MET A 12 -10.44 2.49 20.16
C MET A 12 -11.66 2.53 19.22
N ALA A 13 -11.65 3.42 18.22
CA ALA A 13 -12.72 3.49 17.23
C ALA A 13 -12.83 2.20 16.39
N LEU A 14 -11.69 1.65 15.93
CA LEU A 14 -11.65 0.39 15.19
C LEU A 14 -12.19 -0.79 16.03
N LYS A 15 -11.80 -0.86 17.31
CA LYS A 15 -12.32 -1.88 18.23
C LYS A 15 -13.82 -1.72 18.49
N GLN A 16 -14.29 -0.48 18.64
CA GLN A 16 -15.71 -0.19 18.86
C GLN A 16 -16.58 -0.55 17.65
N TYR A 17 -16.07 -0.34 16.43
CA TYR A 17 -16.77 -0.75 15.21
C TYR A 17 -16.75 -2.28 15.00
N GLY A 18 -15.72 -2.95 15.52
CA GLY A 18 -15.44 -4.37 15.32
C GLY A 18 -14.22 -4.52 14.40
N LEU A 19 -13.21 -5.28 14.83
CA LEU A 19 -11.94 -5.38 14.10
C LEU A 19 -12.08 -6.11 12.77
N ILE A 20 -12.87 -7.18 12.73
CA ILE A 20 -13.11 -7.95 11.49
C ILE A 20 -13.89 -7.09 10.49
N GLU A 21 -14.89 -6.37 10.98
CA GLU A 21 -15.73 -5.44 10.23
C GLU A 21 -14.87 -4.29 9.68
N SER A 22 -14.01 -3.71 10.51
CA SER A 22 -13.06 -2.66 10.12
C SER A 22 -12.13 -3.11 9.00
N ILE A 23 -11.53 -4.30 9.11
CA ILE A 23 -10.59 -4.81 8.08
C ILE A 23 -11.30 -4.99 6.73
N LYS A 24 -12.58 -5.38 6.76
CA LYS A 24 -13.37 -5.62 5.54
C LYS A 24 -13.91 -4.34 4.91
N THR A 25 -13.79 -3.17 5.54
CA THR A 25 -14.29 -1.95 4.91
C THR A 25 -13.42 -1.59 3.70
N PRO A 26 -14.03 -1.22 2.55
CA PRO A 26 -13.27 -0.89 1.34
C PRO A 26 -12.31 0.29 1.49
N ASP A 27 -12.57 1.18 2.44
CA ASP A 27 -11.86 2.43 2.71
C ASP A 27 -10.85 2.33 3.86
N ILE A 28 -10.64 1.14 4.44
CA ILE A 28 -9.65 0.94 5.50
C ILE A 28 -8.26 1.38 5.01
N SER A 29 -7.58 2.17 5.83
CA SER A 29 -6.25 2.67 5.45
C SER A 29 -5.14 1.67 5.79
N GLU A 30 -4.04 1.71 5.03
CA GLU A 30 -2.83 0.93 5.37
C GLU A 30 -2.34 1.22 6.80
N ALA A 31 -2.54 2.46 7.29
CA ALA A 31 -2.16 2.87 8.63
C ALA A 31 -3.03 2.19 9.70
N ASP A 32 -4.34 2.12 9.48
CA ASP A 32 -5.27 1.46 10.42
C ASP A 32 -5.02 -0.05 10.44
N LEU A 33 -4.77 -0.69 9.30
CA LEU A 33 -4.37 -2.10 9.24
C LEU A 33 -3.06 -2.35 10.00
N THR A 34 -2.06 -1.49 9.81
CA THR A 34 -0.78 -1.56 10.54
C THR A 34 -0.99 -1.39 12.04
N LEU A 35 -1.90 -0.50 12.45
CA LEU A 35 -2.24 -0.26 13.85
C LEU A 35 -2.94 -1.48 14.47
N ILE A 36 -3.85 -2.13 13.73
CA ILE A 36 -4.48 -3.39 14.15
C ILE A 36 -3.43 -4.48 14.33
N LEU A 37 -2.56 -4.70 13.36
CA LEU A 37 -1.49 -5.71 13.41
C LEU A 37 -0.58 -5.53 14.62
N LYS A 38 -0.22 -4.29 14.97
CA LYS A 38 0.62 -3.99 16.14
C LYS A 38 -0.04 -4.28 17.49
N ASN A 39 -1.37 -4.41 17.54
CA ASN A 39 -2.14 -4.46 18.78
C ASN A 39 -3.07 -5.68 18.89
N THR A 40 -2.95 -6.65 17.98
CA THR A 40 -3.71 -7.89 17.99
C THR A 40 -2.81 -9.06 18.38
N GLU A 41 -3.32 -9.95 19.23
CA GLU A 41 -2.75 -11.28 19.49
C GLU A 41 -3.63 -12.38 18.87
N ASN A 42 -4.72 -12.00 18.20
CA ASN A 42 -5.63 -12.93 17.56
C ASN A 42 -5.14 -13.26 16.14
N GLU A 43 -4.74 -14.51 15.92
CA GLU A 43 -4.21 -15.01 14.66
C GLU A 43 -5.16 -14.81 13.46
N THR A 44 -6.47 -14.94 13.67
CA THR A 44 -7.46 -14.71 12.59
C THR A 44 -7.50 -13.25 12.17
N ILE A 45 -7.43 -12.32 13.13
CA ILE A 45 -7.38 -10.87 12.85
C ILE A 45 -6.05 -10.51 12.18
N GLU A 46 -4.94 -11.10 12.65
CA GLU A 46 -3.62 -10.92 12.05
C GLU A 46 -3.59 -11.36 10.59
N GLN A 47 -4.10 -12.55 10.30
CA GLN A 47 -4.19 -13.07 8.94
C GLN A 47 -5.04 -12.16 8.05
N LEU A 48 -6.26 -11.81 8.47
CA LEU A 48 -7.16 -10.95 7.70
C LEU A 48 -6.55 -9.57 7.42
N ALA A 49 -5.94 -8.94 8.42
CA ALA A 49 -5.32 -7.62 8.25
C ALA A 49 -4.09 -7.69 7.33
N THR A 50 -3.31 -8.77 7.40
CA THR A 50 -2.15 -8.99 6.52
C THR A 50 -2.59 -9.20 5.07
N GLU A 51 -3.60 -10.04 4.83
CA GLU A 51 -4.17 -10.27 3.50
C GLU A 51 -4.71 -8.96 2.89
N GLN A 52 -5.44 -8.17 3.67
CA GLN A 52 -5.96 -6.88 3.22
C GLN A 52 -4.85 -5.89 2.90
N LEU A 53 -3.78 -5.84 3.72
CA LEU A 53 -2.63 -4.98 3.49
C LEU A 53 -1.86 -5.40 2.23
N GLN A 54 -1.74 -6.70 1.98
CA GLN A 54 -1.17 -7.22 0.74
C GLN A 54 -2.03 -6.83 -0.47
N HIS A 55 -3.35 -6.97 -0.38
CA HIS A 55 -4.27 -6.58 -1.44
C HIS A 55 -4.15 -5.08 -1.80
N LEU A 56 -4.13 -4.20 -0.79
CA LEU A 56 -3.93 -2.76 -1.01
C LEU A 56 -2.58 -2.46 -1.67
N ASN A 57 -1.52 -3.17 -1.25
CA ASN A 57 -0.21 -3.02 -1.86
C ASN A 57 -0.21 -3.44 -3.34
N SER A 58 -0.79 -4.60 -3.65
CA SER A 58 -0.95 -5.11 -5.02
C SER A 58 -1.73 -4.12 -5.91
N GLN A 59 -2.83 -3.57 -5.40
CA GLN A 59 -3.63 -2.58 -6.12
C GLN A 59 -2.81 -1.31 -6.41
N ALA A 60 -2.08 -0.81 -5.42
CA ALA A 60 -1.23 0.37 -5.58
C ALA A 60 -0.07 0.13 -6.56
N ILE A 61 0.56 -1.05 -6.54
CA ILE A 61 1.59 -1.44 -7.52
C ILE A 61 0.98 -1.42 -8.92
N GLN A 62 -0.15 -2.09 -9.14
CA GLN A 62 -0.79 -2.13 -10.46
C GLN A 62 -1.14 -0.73 -10.98
N ASN A 63 -1.66 0.14 -10.11
CA ASN A 63 -1.98 1.52 -10.48
C ASN A 63 -0.73 2.30 -10.91
N ASN A 64 0.40 2.13 -10.20
CA ASN A 64 1.65 2.82 -10.54
C ASN A 64 2.32 2.23 -11.79
N LEU A 65 2.24 0.92 -12.02
CA LEU A 65 2.68 0.30 -13.28
C LEU A 65 1.88 0.86 -14.47
N ASN A 66 0.55 0.91 -14.34
CA ASN A 66 -0.33 1.47 -15.37
C ASN A 66 -0.03 2.96 -15.61
N LEU A 67 0.21 3.73 -14.55
CA LEU A 67 0.56 5.14 -14.64
C LEU A 67 1.89 5.34 -15.37
N TYR A 68 2.92 4.56 -15.02
CA TYR A 68 4.21 4.61 -15.69
C TYR A 68 4.07 4.34 -17.20
N HIS A 69 3.43 3.22 -17.57
CA HIS A 69 3.23 2.85 -18.97
C HIS A 69 2.43 3.90 -19.75
N LYS A 70 1.38 4.47 -19.15
CA LYS A 70 0.57 5.53 -19.77
C LYS A 70 1.39 6.75 -20.17
N PHE A 71 2.46 7.06 -19.43
CA PHE A 71 3.33 8.20 -19.67
C PHE A 71 4.69 7.83 -20.29
N TYR A 72 4.92 6.56 -20.62
CA TYR A 72 6.22 6.06 -21.07
C TYR A 72 6.74 6.76 -22.33
N ASP A 73 5.93 6.75 -23.38
CA ASP A 73 6.27 7.34 -24.69
C ASP A 73 6.04 8.86 -24.76
N LEU A 74 5.44 9.44 -23.72
CA LEU A 74 5.09 10.86 -23.70
C LEU A 74 6.32 11.73 -23.35
N LYS A 75 6.51 12.77 -24.16
CA LYS A 75 7.55 13.79 -23.96
C LYS A 75 7.05 14.94 -23.08
N GLY A 76 7.98 15.66 -22.47
CA GLY A 76 7.71 16.87 -21.70
C GLY A 76 7.69 16.68 -20.18
N MET A 77 7.71 17.81 -19.47
CA MET A 77 7.95 17.84 -18.02
C MET A 77 6.84 17.14 -17.21
N ALA A 78 5.59 17.27 -17.63
CA ALA A 78 4.45 16.63 -16.95
C ALA A 78 4.56 15.10 -17.01
N ALA A 79 4.85 14.53 -18.19
CA ALA A 79 5.05 13.10 -18.38
C ALA A 79 6.27 12.58 -17.61
N TYR A 80 7.37 13.34 -17.60
CA TYR A 80 8.53 13.03 -16.77
C TYR A 80 8.16 12.93 -15.29
N ARG A 81 7.50 13.96 -14.73
CA ARG A 81 7.08 13.97 -13.31
C ARG A 81 6.15 12.80 -12.97
N ALA A 82 5.22 12.44 -13.85
CA ALA A 82 4.32 11.31 -13.65
C ALA A 82 5.08 9.97 -13.58
N ARG A 83 6.05 9.75 -14.49
CA ARG A 83 6.92 8.56 -14.46
C ARG A 83 7.77 8.51 -13.21
N THR A 84 8.45 9.61 -12.84
CA THR A 84 9.27 9.68 -11.62
C THR A 84 8.45 9.41 -10.37
N LYS A 85 7.22 9.95 -10.27
CA LYS A 85 6.32 9.66 -9.15
C LYS A 85 5.99 8.17 -9.08
N SER A 86 5.65 7.56 -10.22
CA SER A 86 5.33 6.14 -10.30
C SER A 86 6.52 5.27 -9.88
N ILE A 87 7.73 5.58 -10.35
CA ILE A 87 8.99 4.91 -9.99
C ILE A 87 9.22 4.98 -8.47
N TYR A 88 9.04 6.17 -7.88
CA TYR A 88 9.23 6.36 -6.43
C TYR A 88 8.26 5.49 -5.62
N GLU A 89 6.99 5.47 -6.00
CA GLU A 89 5.98 4.62 -5.34
C GLU A 89 6.28 3.13 -5.50
N LEU A 90 6.65 2.67 -6.70
CA LEU A 90 7.02 1.27 -6.95
C LEU A 90 8.23 0.85 -6.12
N LYS A 91 9.24 1.73 -5.99
CA LYS A 91 10.42 1.48 -5.15
C LYS A 91 10.05 1.33 -3.68
N ASN A 92 9.17 2.18 -3.15
CA ASN A 92 8.74 2.10 -1.76
C ASN A 92 7.93 0.83 -1.45
N ARG A 93 7.19 0.32 -2.44
CA ARG A 93 6.31 -0.84 -2.30
C ARG A 93 7.03 -2.17 -2.52
N TYR A 94 8.20 -2.15 -3.17
CA TYR A 94 8.99 -3.32 -3.52
C TYR A 94 9.18 -4.32 -2.36
N GLU A 95 9.60 -3.85 -1.18
CA GLU A 95 9.90 -4.74 -0.05
C GLU A 95 8.71 -5.59 0.39
N LYS A 96 7.50 -5.02 0.33
CA LYS A 96 6.24 -5.66 0.73
C LYS A 96 5.51 -6.34 -0.44
N SER A 97 6.14 -6.40 -1.61
CA SER A 97 5.54 -6.99 -2.80
C SER A 97 5.75 -8.50 -2.83
N ASN A 98 4.85 -9.23 -3.48
CA ASN A 98 5.08 -10.66 -3.74
C ASN A 98 6.16 -10.86 -4.83
N PRO A 99 6.71 -12.08 -5.01
CA PRO A 99 7.79 -12.32 -5.98
C PRO A 99 7.46 -11.88 -7.42
N ASP A 100 6.24 -12.15 -7.90
CA ASP A 100 5.82 -11.79 -9.26
C ASP A 100 5.74 -10.26 -9.45
N GLU A 101 5.24 -9.56 -8.44
CA GLU A 101 5.20 -8.10 -8.40
C GLU A 101 6.61 -7.50 -8.35
N LYS A 102 7.53 -8.10 -7.57
CA LYS A 102 8.92 -7.67 -7.52
C LYS A 102 9.57 -7.71 -8.89
N VAL A 103 9.33 -8.77 -9.68
CA VAL A 103 9.83 -8.86 -11.06
C VAL A 103 9.28 -7.73 -11.93
N LYS A 104 7.97 -7.46 -11.87
CA LYS A 104 7.35 -6.36 -12.63
C LYS A 104 7.89 -4.99 -12.23
N ILE A 105 8.10 -4.76 -10.94
CA ILE A 105 8.67 -3.51 -10.42
C ILE A 105 10.11 -3.35 -10.93
N LEU A 106 10.93 -4.41 -10.84
CA LEU A 106 12.32 -4.36 -11.28
C LEU A 106 12.45 -4.05 -12.76
N ASP A 107 11.61 -4.62 -13.61
CA ASP A 107 11.58 -4.30 -15.05
C ASP A 107 11.44 -2.79 -15.30
N ILE A 108 10.52 -2.13 -14.60
CA ILE A 108 10.37 -0.67 -14.67
C ILE A 108 11.61 0.07 -14.14
N LEU A 109 12.14 -0.36 -12.98
CA LEU A 109 13.27 0.31 -12.35
C LEU A 109 14.56 0.22 -13.18
N TYR A 110 14.76 -0.89 -13.91
CA TYR A 110 15.90 -1.04 -14.82
C TYR A 110 15.72 -0.21 -16.09
N ASN A 111 14.52 -0.18 -16.67
CA ASN A 111 14.23 0.56 -17.91
C ASN A 111 14.09 2.09 -17.71
N ALA A 112 14.09 2.56 -16.45
CA ALA A 112 13.99 3.97 -16.10
C ALA A 112 15.34 4.69 -15.96
N ASN A 113 16.46 3.95 -15.93
CA ASN A 113 17.83 4.49 -15.92
C ASN A 113 18.38 4.63 -17.33
#